data_AF-A0A936CGY1-F1
#
_entry.id   AF-A0A936CGY1-F1
#
_cell.length_a   1.000
_cell.length_b   1.000
_cell.length_c   1.000
_cell.angle_alpha   90.00
_cell.angle_beta   90.00
_cell.angle_gamma   90.00
#
_symmetry.space_group_name_H-M   'P 1'
#
loop_
_entity.id
_entity.type
_entity.pdbx_description
1 polymer ?
#
loop_
_entity_poly.entity_id
_entity_poly.type
_entity_poly.pdbx_seq_one_letter_code
_entity_poly.pdbx_strand_id
1 'polypeptide(L)' 'VPISKSTLWRQVRARSFPSPVKLSAGITAWRAEDVRRWISEQGGS' A
#
# COMPACT_ATOMS: atom_id res chain seq x y z
N VAL A 1 9.10 -4.64 -7.40
CA VAL A 1 8.78 -5.75 -6.46
C VAL A 1 7.39 -6.29 -6.79
N PRO A 2 7.25 -7.50 -7.34
CA PRO A 2 5.95 -8.14 -7.48
C PRO A 2 5.55 -8.79 -6.15
N ILE A 3 4.49 -8.30 -5.51
CA ILE A 3 3.88 -8.89 -4.31
C ILE A 3 2.48 -9.41 -4.64
N SER A 4 2.13 -10.58 -4.12
CA SER A 4 0.79 -11.13 -4.24
C SER A 4 -0.24 -10.28 -3.47
N LYS A 5 -1.48 -10.22 -3.97
CA LYS A 5 -2.59 -9.46 -3.36
C LYS A 5 -2.75 -9.73 -1.85
N SER A 6 -2.66 -10.99 -1.42
CA SER A 6 -2.79 -11.37 0.00
C SER A 6 -1.66 -10.80 0.87
N THR A 7 -0.44 -10.73 0.34
CA THR A 7 0.72 -10.16 1.03
C THR A 7 0.55 -8.65 1.21
N LEU A 8 0.04 -7.96 0.19
CA LEU A 8 -0.28 -6.54 0.26
C LEU A 8 -1.28 -6.26 1.40
N TRP A 9 -2.39 -7.00 1.48
CA TRP A 9 -3.37 -6.83 2.56
C TRP A 9 -2.80 -7.14 3.95
N ARG A 10 -1.87 -8.08 4.05
CA ARG A 10 -1.17 -8.37 5.31
C ARG A 10 -0.28 -7.20 5.73
N GLN A 11 0.44 -6.57 4.79
CA GLN A 11 1.25 -5.39 5.07
C GLN A 11 0.40 -4.16 5.44
N VAL A 12 -0.74 -3.97 4.76
CA VAL A 12 -1.75 -2.97 5.14
C VAL A 12 -2.22 -3.21 6.58
N ARG A 13 -2.56 -4.45 6.94
CA ARG A 13 -2.97 -4.80 8.32
C ARG A 13 -1.84 -4.62 9.33
N ALA A 14 -0.60 -4.88 8.93
CA ALA A 14 0.60 -4.69 9.75
C ALA A 14 1.03 -3.21 9.87
N ARG A 15 0.30 -2.27 9.24
CA ARG A 15 0.65 -0.85 9.15
C ARG A 15 2.01 -0.57 8.51
N SER A 16 2.54 -1.54 7.77
CA SER A 16 3.77 -1.40 6.98
C SER A 16 3.50 -0.92 5.55
N PHE A 17 2.24 -0.79 5.14
CA PHE A 17 1.82 -0.20 3.88
C PHE A 17 0.90 1.00 4.18
N PRO A 18 0.86 2.04 3.31
CA PRO A 18 -0.03 3.19 3.50
C PRO A 18 -1.48 2.82 3.81
N SER A 19 -2.10 3.62 4.68
CA SER A 19 -3.50 3.43 5.04
C SER A 19 -4.40 3.60 3.81
N PRO A 20 -5.29 2.63 3.53
CA PRO A 20 -6.25 2.75 2.45
C PRO A 20 -7.26 3.87 2.70
N VAL A 21 -7.62 4.59 1.64
CA VAL A 21 -8.74 5.53 1.60
C VAL A 21 -9.91 4.93 0.82
N LYS A 22 -11.13 5.06 1.35
CA LYS A 22 -12.34 4.62 0.64
C LYS A 22 -12.77 5.72 -0.32
N LEU A 23 -12.72 5.44 -1.62
CA LEU A 23 -13.15 6.37 -2.65
C LEU A 23 -14.65 6.21 -2.95
N SER A 24 -15.14 4.98 -2.94
CA SER A 24 -16.56 4.66 -3.13
C SER A 24 -16.90 3.26 -2.60
N ALA A 25 -18.15 2.81 -2.75
CA ALA A 25 -18.58 1.47 -2.38
C ALA A 25 -17.75 0.42 -3.16
N GLY A 26 -16.85 -0.27 -2.46
CA GLY A 26 -16.00 -1.33 -3.03
C GLY A 26 -14.67 -0.86 -3.63
N ILE A 27 -14.42 0.46 -3.70
CA ILE A 27 -13.14 0.99 -4.21
C ILE A 27 -12.29 1.49 -3.05
N THR A 28 -11.18 0.79 -2.86
CA THR A 28 -10.10 1.18 -1.95
C THR A 28 -8.96 1.74 -2.77
N ALA A 29 -8.59 2.99 -2.50
CA ALA A 29 -7.47 3.67 -3.12
C ALA A 29 -6.42 4.02 -2.07
N TRP A 30 -5.26 4.50 -2.51
CA TRP A 30 -4.21 5.03 -1.65
C TRP A 30 -3.72 6.35 -2.22
N ARG A 31 -3.18 7.21 -1.35
CA ARG A 31 -2.53 8.43 -1.83
C ARG A 31 -1.26 8.04 -2.58
N ALA A 32 -1.09 8.60 -3.78
CA ALA A 32 0.05 8.28 -4.64
C ALA A 32 1.39 8.68 -3.99
N GLU A 33 1.40 9.76 -3.20
CA GLU A 33 2.56 10.22 -2.43
C GLU A 33 3.04 9.15 -1.42
N ASP A 34 2.13 8.62 -0.61
CA ASP A 34 2.45 7.63 0.41
C ASP A 34 2.92 6.31 -0.20
N VAL A 35 2.27 5.88 -1.30
CA VAL A 35 2.68 4.66 -2.02
C VAL A 35 4.05 4.84 -2.65
N ARG A 36 4.33 6.00 -3.28
CA ARG A 36 5.66 6.28 -3.84
C ARG A 36 6.73 6.30 -2.76
N ARG A 37 6.46 6.94 -1.62
CA ARG A 37 7.36 6.95 -0.47
C ARG A 37 7.65 5.54 0.03
N TRP A 38 6.60 4.73 0.20
CA TRP A 38 6.73 3.33 0.60
C TRP A 38 7.56 2.50 -0.40
N ILE A 39 7.32 2.67 -1.71
CA ILE A 39 8.12 1.99 -2.75
C ILE A 39 9.59 2.42 -2.63
N SER A 40 9.86 3.70 -2.40
CA SER A 40 11.22 4.23 -2.21
C SER A 40 11.88 3.68 -0.95
N GLU A 41 11.15 3.57 0.16
CA GLU A 41 11.63 3.00 1.42
C GLU A 41 11.93 1.49 1.29
N GLN A 42 11.18 0.77 0.46
CA GLN A 42 11.39 -0.66 0.19
C GLN A 42 12.46 -0.93 -0.89
N GLY A 43 12.70 0.03 -1.78
CA GLY A 43 13.63 -0.07 -2.91
C GLY A 43 14.98 0.60 -2.68
N GLY A 44 15.18 1.23 -1.52
CA GLY A 44 16.48 1.77 -1.10
C GLY A 44 17.37 0.66 -0.54
N SER A 45 18.09 -0.01 -1.43
CA SER A 45 19.36 -0.69 -1.12
C SER A 45 20.53 0.25 -1.41
#